data_AF-A0A8J7XBP7-F1
#
_entry.id   AF-A0A8J7XBP7-F1
#
_cell.length_a   1.000
_cell.length_b   1.000
_cell.length_c   1.000
_cell.angle_alpha   90.00
_cell.angle_beta   90.00
_cell.angle_gamma   90.00
#
_symmetry.space_group_name_H-M   'P 1'
#
loop_
_entity.id
_entity.type
_entity.pdbx_description
1 polymer ?
#
loop_
_entity_poly.entity_id
_entity_poly.type
_entity_poly.pdbx_seq_one_letter_code
_entity_poly.pdbx_strand_id
1 'polypeptide(L)'
;MKIMDRLQAQMPQNELASAGMMCTYCDLGPCIINPFDEEPHAGACGIDAESMNMVNLGLHVLKGLTDYGVGTSLPLSLDRMIYTHGAGITVEDLVKASASILEPSQTLVNQWHSDQKKPRDIEVGMGVLQKDAVNLVTTVYAPDMIKQARSQKMRDLARERTARGINLVGALCEGAEAASTFGIPFLGGIDVLEEAGDMIDYVYQGGDVTAACETAIENFSKRDQASFRKVTPRRVAVGYPVDSDALTRAVDSGLITGVVAIMGCASGKSTWDLDAIAHQLVSQKFMVLNLTCDLLEHPDHQCTLMSEFQFPCVINAGCCEPAKLLGMKALTVLMPRWRDPRMLTAAFALASQDIPVVLGTMPFVTPSVRNQLADVGIRVEKDSAKVVDVLR
;
A
#
# COMPACT_ATOMS: atom_id res chain seq x y z
N MET A 1 7.07 0.66 21.98
CA MET A 1 5.88 -0.17 21.65
C MET A 1 5.72 -0.15 20.14
N LYS A 2 5.84 -1.31 19.48
CA LYS A 2 5.77 -1.44 18.02
C LYS A 2 4.32 -1.33 17.55
N ILE A 3 4.09 -1.14 16.25
CA ILE A 3 2.75 -0.89 15.70
C ILE A 3 1.76 -2.00 16.03
N MET A 4 2.19 -3.26 15.95
CA MET A 4 1.32 -4.40 16.26
C MET A 4 0.98 -4.47 17.75
N ASP A 5 1.91 -4.11 18.64
CA ASP A 5 1.64 -3.98 20.08
C ASP A 5 0.60 -2.88 20.34
N ARG A 6 0.75 -1.73 19.67
CA ARG A 6 -0.19 -0.61 19.78
C ARG A 6 -1.58 -1.00 19.26
N LEU A 7 -1.65 -1.74 18.16
CA LEU A 7 -2.90 -2.24 17.60
C LEU A 7 -3.56 -3.24 18.56
N GLN A 8 -2.80 -4.18 19.11
CA GLN A 8 -3.30 -5.16 20.06
C GLN A 8 -3.85 -4.50 21.32
N ALA A 9 -3.17 -3.47 21.84
CA ALA A 9 -3.63 -2.70 22.99
C ALA A 9 -4.95 -1.94 22.75
N GLN A 10 -5.35 -1.75 21.49
CA GLN A 10 -6.62 -1.13 21.10
C GLN A 10 -7.74 -2.16 20.88
N MET A 11 -7.46 -3.47 21.01
CA MET A 11 -8.46 -4.52 20.76
C MET A 11 -9.21 -4.96 22.03
N PRO A 12 -10.52 -5.25 21.94
CA PRO A 12 -11.39 -5.03 20.77
C PRO A 12 -11.70 -3.52 20.60
N GLN A 13 -11.71 -3.06 19.36
CA GLN A 13 -12.10 -1.68 19.04
C GLN A 13 -13.63 -1.53 19.09
N ASN A 14 -14.10 -0.30 19.37
CA ASN A 14 -15.52 0.01 19.43
C ASN A 14 -16.23 -0.32 18.09
N GLU A 15 -17.32 -1.09 18.17
CA GLU A 15 -18.03 -1.60 16.99
C GLU A 15 -18.80 -0.51 16.24
N LEU A 16 -19.40 0.45 16.95
CA LEU A 16 -20.14 1.57 16.34
C LEU A 16 -19.19 2.51 15.59
N ALA A 17 -18.05 2.83 16.19
CA ALA A 17 -16.98 3.55 15.50
C ALA A 17 -16.43 2.74 14.31
N SER A 18 -16.33 1.42 14.45
CA SER A 18 -15.88 0.53 13.38
C SER A 18 -16.89 0.39 12.23
N ALA A 19 -18.16 0.73 12.46
CA ALA A 19 -19.20 0.82 11.44
C ALA A 19 -19.34 2.23 10.87
N GLY A 20 -18.54 3.20 11.34
CA GLY A 20 -18.61 4.60 10.92
C GLY A 20 -19.90 5.28 11.37
N MET A 21 -20.42 4.94 12.55
CA MET A 21 -21.69 5.44 13.13
C MET A 21 -21.48 6.47 14.26
N MET A 22 -20.36 7.19 14.20
CA MET A 22 -20.00 8.24 15.15
C MET A 22 -19.64 9.51 14.37
N CYS A 23 -20.07 10.67 14.88
CA CYS A 23 -19.81 11.98 14.29
C CYS A 23 -19.30 12.96 15.35
N THR A 24 -18.24 13.70 15.01
CA THR A 24 -17.59 14.69 15.88
C THR A 24 -17.30 16.00 15.14
N TYR A 25 -18.12 16.37 14.16
CA TYR A 25 -17.84 17.49 13.24
C TYR A 25 -18.19 18.88 13.79
N CYS A 26 -19.03 18.97 14.81
CA CYS A 26 -19.42 20.22 15.43
C CYS A 26 -19.59 20.06 16.95
N ASP A 27 -19.85 21.17 17.64
CA ASP A 27 -20.01 21.28 19.09
C ASP A 27 -21.35 20.75 19.63
N LEU A 28 -22.27 20.33 18.76
CA LEU A 28 -23.48 19.59 19.14
C LEU A 28 -23.19 18.12 19.48
N GLY A 29 -22.05 17.59 19.01
CA GLY A 29 -21.63 16.20 19.24
C GLY A 29 -20.85 15.98 20.54
N PRO A 30 -20.30 14.77 20.76
CA PRO A 30 -20.26 13.63 19.84
C PRO A 30 -21.64 12.98 19.66
N CYS A 31 -22.03 12.74 18.41
CA CYS A 31 -23.24 11.97 18.08
C CYS A 31 -22.86 10.52 17.79
N ILE A 32 -23.60 9.58 18.35
CA ILE A 32 -23.47 8.14 18.08
C ILE A 32 -24.87 7.63 17.75
N ILE A 33 -25.02 6.94 16.62
CA ILE A 33 -26.29 6.31 16.25
C ILE A 33 -26.08 4.80 16.35
N ASN A 34 -26.77 4.16 17.29
CA ASN A 34 -26.77 2.71 17.41
C ASN A 34 -28.09 2.17 16.83
N PRO A 35 -28.05 1.35 15.76
CA PRO A 35 -29.28 0.86 15.13
C PRO A 35 -30.09 -0.10 16.00
N PHE A 36 -29.55 -0.53 17.15
CA PHE A 36 -30.21 -1.45 18.08
C PHE A 36 -30.83 -0.75 19.30
N ASP A 37 -30.57 0.54 19.50
CA ASP A 37 -31.12 1.30 20.62
C ASP A 37 -32.50 1.91 20.26
N GLU A 38 -33.33 2.19 21.26
CA GLU A 38 -34.62 2.87 21.07
C GLU A 38 -34.45 4.34 20.67
N GLU A 39 -33.40 5.02 21.16
CA GLU A 39 -32.98 6.37 20.79
C GLU A 39 -31.47 6.52 21.11
N PRO A 40 -30.70 7.41 20.44
CA PRO A 40 -31.12 8.31 19.38
C PRO A 40 -31.08 7.66 17.98
N HIS A 41 -32.10 7.93 17.15
CA HIS A 41 -32.13 7.47 15.74
C HIS A 41 -31.46 8.40 14.72
N ALA A 42 -31.07 9.61 15.16
CA ALA A 42 -30.39 10.61 14.35
C ALA A 42 -29.37 11.40 15.19
N GLY A 43 -28.43 12.07 14.54
CA GLY A 43 -27.55 13.02 15.20
C GLY A 43 -28.32 14.27 15.68
N ALA A 44 -27.68 15.10 16.49
CA ALA A 44 -28.30 16.31 17.03
C ALA A 44 -28.81 17.30 15.96
N CYS A 45 -28.20 17.30 14.77
CA CYS A 45 -28.65 18.08 13.60
C CYS A 45 -29.73 17.38 12.74
N GLY A 46 -30.16 16.18 13.14
CA GLY A 46 -31.11 15.34 12.41
C GLY A 46 -30.49 14.42 11.35
N ILE A 47 -29.16 14.38 11.18
CA ILE A 47 -28.51 13.46 10.24
C ILE A 47 -28.81 12.00 10.61
N ASP A 48 -29.26 11.22 9.64
CA ASP A 48 -29.49 9.79 9.83
C ASP A 48 -28.18 8.97 9.80
N ALA A 49 -28.30 7.69 10.18
CA ALA A 49 -27.21 6.72 10.21
C ALA A 49 -26.45 6.58 8.88
N GLU A 50 -27.18 6.48 7.77
CA GLU A 50 -26.60 6.18 6.46
C GLU A 50 -25.88 7.40 5.89
N SER A 51 -26.49 8.58 6.00
CA SER A 51 -25.90 9.87 5.64
C SER A 51 -24.66 10.16 6.47
N MET A 52 -24.70 9.90 7.79
CA MET A 52 -23.53 10.01 8.65
C MET A 52 -22.41 9.10 8.16
N ASN A 53 -22.73 7.83 7.89
CA ASN A 53 -21.76 6.87 7.42
C ASN A 53 -21.12 7.28 6.08
N MET A 54 -21.92 7.82 5.15
CA MET A 54 -21.44 8.28 3.85
C MET A 54 -20.53 9.52 3.97
N VAL A 55 -20.84 10.47 4.86
CA VAL A 55 -19.95 11.60 5.15
C VAL A 55 -18.62 11.12 5.74
N ASN A 56 -18.67 10.20 6.70
CA ASN A 56 -17.49 9.61 7.32
C ASN A 56 -16.60 8.93 6.27
N LEU A 57 -17.19 8.14 5.38
CA LEU A 57 -16.51 7.51 4.25
C LEU A 57 -15.93 8.56 3.28
N GLY A 58 -16.68 9.61 2.98
CA GLY A 58 -16.23 10.71 2.13
C GLY A 58 -15.05 11.49 2.70
N LEU A 59 -14.94 11.65 4.02
CA LEU A 59 -13.76 12.24 4.66
C LEU A 59 -12.51 11.36 4.54
N HIS A 60 -12.67 10.03 4.58
CA HIS A 60 -11.55 9.13 4.27
C HIS A 60 -11.08 9.33 2.83
N VAL A 61 -12.02 9.40 1.88
CA VAL A 61 -11.69 9.67 0.47
C VAL A 61 -11.01 11.03 0.31
N LEU A 62 -11.50 12.08 0.98
CA LEU A 62 -10.90 13.41 0.98
C LEU A 62 -9.46 13.41 1.50
N LYS A 63 -9.20 12.67 2.59
CA LYS A 63 -7.83 12.51 3.11
C LYS A 63 -6.94 11.83 2.09
N GLY A 64 -7.39 10.75 1.46
CA GLY A 64 -6.62 10.05 0.43
C GLY A 64 -6.38 10.93 -0.81
N LEU A 65 -7.36 11.73 -1.24
CA LEU A 65 -7.19 12.72 -2.32
C LEU A 65 -6.09 13.74 -1.97
N THR A 66 -6.08 14.21 -0.73
CA THR A 66 -5.04 15.11 -0.22
C THR A 66 -3.66 14.45 -0.26
N ASP A 67 -3.56 13.16 0.06
CA ASP A 67 -2.30 12.40 0.01
C ASP A 67 -1.79 12.17 -1.43
N TYR A 68 -2.69 12.22 -2.42
CA TYR A 68 -2.34 12.26 -3.83
C TYR A 68 -2.07 13.68 -4.35
N GLY A 69 -2.13 14.71 -3.50
CA GLY A 69 -1.96 16.11 -3.91
C GLY A 69 -3.13 16.66 -4.73
N VAL A 70 -4.30 16.02 -4.66
CA VAL A 70 -5.48 16.41 -5.44
C VAL A 70 -6.43 17.25 -4.59
N GLY A 71 -6.68 18.48 -5.06
CA GLY A 71 -7.78 19.29 -4.55
C GLY A 71 -9.11 18.79 -5.12
N THR A 72 -10.13 18.67 -4.28
CA THR A 72 -11.47 18.26 -4.73
C THR A 72 -12.58 19.08 -4.06
N SER A 73 -13.80 18.93 -4.59
CA SER A 73 -15.04 19.37 -3.97
C SER A 73 -15.99 18.17 -3.82
N LEU A 74 -15.69 17.27 -2.87
CA LEU A 74 -16.73 16.36 -2.39
C LEU A 74 -17.82 17.21 -1.70
N PRO A 75 -19.11 16.93 -1.93
CA PRO A 75 -20.21 17.71 -1.37
C PRO A 75 -20.45 17.40 0.12
N LEU A 76 -19.41 17.51 0.95
CA LEU A 76 -19.45 17.19 2.38
C LEU A 76 -20.01 18.33 3.25
N SER A 77 -20.59 19.36 2.64
CA SER A 77 -21.14 20.50 3.40
C SER A 77 -22.36 20.09 4.19
N LEU A 78 -22.29 20.34 5.50
CA LEU A 78 -23.39 20.16 6.44
C LEU A 78 -24.54 21.15 6.20
N ASP A 79 -24.30 22.26 5.47
CA ASP A 79 -25.36 23.24 5.13
C ASP A 79 -26.46 22.63 4.26
N ARG A 80 -26.13 21.59 3.48
CA ARG A 80 -27.12 20.85 2.68
C ARG A 80 -28.14 20.12 3.56
N MET A 81 -27.78 19.79 4.80
CA MET A 81 -28.65 19.09 5.73
C MET A 81 -29.75 19.96 6.32
N ILE A 82 -29.68 21.30 6.16
CA ILE A 82 -30.68 22.26 6.68
C ILE A 82 -32.09 21.95 6.16
N TYR A 83 -32.21 21.32 4.97
CA TYR A 83 -33.51 21.06 4.34
C TYR A 83 -33.85 19.59 4.15
N THR A 84 -32.85 18.70 4.05
CA THR A 84 -33.07 17.30 3.69
C THR A 84 -32.64 16.31 4.77
N HIS A 85 -31.94 16.78 5.82
CA HIS A 85 -31.26 15.93 6.82
C HIS A 85 -30.30 14.88 6.23
N GLY A 86 -30.07 14.89 4.91
CA GLY A 86 -29.14 14.03 4.21
C GLY A 86 -27.98 14.83 3.66
N ALA A 87 -26.78 14.26 3.73
CA ALA A 87 -25.57 14.90 3.23
C ALA A 87 -25.54 14.99 1.68
N GLY A 88 -26.36 14.18 1.00
CA GLY A 88 -26.48 14.19 -0.47
C GLY A 88 -25.22 13.75 -1.20
N ILE A 89 -24.31 13.08 -0.50
CA ILE A 89 -23.14 12.40 -1.06
C ILE A 89 -23.52 10.94 -1.33
N THR A 90 -23.00 10.40 -2.44
CA THR A 90 -23.26 9.04 -2.91
C THR A 90 -21.95 8.28 -3.13
N VAL A 91 -22.02 6.96 -3.27
CA VAL A 91 -20.85 6.15 -3.65
C VAL A 91 -20.32 6.58 -5.01
N GLU A 92 -21.20 6.95 -5.93
CA GLU A 92 -20.85 7.46 -7.26
C GLU A 92 -20.05 8.77 -7.17
N ASP A 93 -20.39 9.67 -6.24
CA ASP A 93 -19.60 10.87 -5.98
C ASP A 93 -18.19 10.52 -5.49
N LEU A 94 -18.06 9.50 -4.63
CA LEU A 94 -16.76 9.02 -4.14
C LEU A 94 -15.92 8.41 -5.26
N VAL A 95 -16.51 7.58 -6.12
CA VAL A 95 -15.86 6.99 -7.29
C VAL A 95 -15.39 8.08 -8.24
N LYS A 96 -16.27 9.02 -8.59
CA LYS A 96 -15.97 10.15 -9.48
C LYS A 96 -14.87 11.05 -8.92
N ALA A 97 -14.93 11.39 -7.63
CA ALA A 97 -13.88 12.18 -6.99
C ALA A 97 -12.56 11.42 -6.99
N SER A 98 -12.57 10.12 -6.67
CA SER A 98 -11.36 9.31 -6.60
C SER A 98 -10.68 9.10 -7.95
N ALA A 99 -11.43 9.07 -9.07
CA ALA A 99 -10.86 8.99 -10.41
C ALA A 99 -9.81 10.09 -10.71
N SER A 100 -9.91 11.24 -10.04
CA SER A 100 -8.95 12.35 -10.19
C SER A 100 -7.53 12.03 -9.71
N ILE A 101 -7.31 10.95 -8.93
CA ILE A 101 -5.95 10.54 -8.53
C ILE A 101 -5.20 9.80 -9.64
N LEU A 102 -5.88 9.36 -10.70
CA LEU A 102 -5.27 8.55 -11.76
C LEU A 102 -4.20 9.35 -12.52
N GLU A 103 -4.44 10.64 -12.79
CA GLU A 103 -3.47 11.52 -13.45
C GLU A 103 -2.19 11.75 -12.63
N PRO A 104 -2.24 12.20 -11.35
CA PRO A 104 -1.03 12.34 -10.54
C PRO A 104 -0.35 10.99 -10.27
N SER A 105 -1.12 9.90 -10.11
CA SER A 105 -0.57 8.55 -10.03
C SER A 105 0.22 8.20 -11.29
N GLN A 106 -0.31 8.49 -12.49
CA GLN A 106 0.39 8.27 -13.75
C GLN A 106 1.65 9.13 -13.86
N THR A 107 1.58 10.40 -13.43
CA THR A 107 2.73 11.30 -13.40
C THR A 107 3.84 10.74 -12.51
N LEU A 108 3.50 10.20 -11.34
CA LEU A 108 4.45 9.56 -10.44
C LEU A 108 5.06 8.30 -11.05
N VAL A 109 4.24 7.41 -11.62
CA VAL A 109 4.71 6.18 -12.28
C VAL A 109 5.69 6.47 -13.42
N ASN A 110 5.45 7.54 -14.20
CA ASN A 110 6.33 7.94 -15.29
C ASN A 110 7.72 8.42 -14.82
N GLN A 111 7.88 8.77 -13.55
CA GLN A 111 9.17 9.20 -12.98
C GLN A 111 10.08 8.03 -12.57
N TRP A 112 9.55 6.80 -12.48
CA TRP A 112 10.25 5.66 -11.88
C TRP A 112 11.21 4.90 -12.78
N HIS A 113 11.55 5.48 -13.93
CA HIS A 113 12.53 4.92 -14.88
C HIS A 113 12.29 3.42 -15.12
N SER A 114 11.03 3.03 -15.34
CA SER A 114 10.62 1.63 -15.51
C SER A 114 11.37 0.92 -16.63
N ASP A 115 11.84 1.67 -17.63
CA ASP A 115 12.71 1.25 -18.72
C ASP A 115 14.09 0.76 -18.27
N GLN A 116 14.55 1.18 -17.08
CA GLN A 116 15.83 0.78 -16.50
C GLN A 116 15.72 -0.49 -15.65
N LYS A 117 14.51 -0.96 -15.36
CA LYS A 117 14.31 -2.20 -14.59
C LYS A 117 14.87 -3.39 -15.36
N LYS A 118 15.60 -4.25 -14.65
CA LYS A 118 16.12 -5.51 -15.18
C LYS A 118 15.92 -6.61 -14.15
N PRO A 119 15.46 -7.80 -14.58
CA PRO A 119 15.35 -8.96 -13.72
C PRO A 119 16.64 -9.19 -12.92
N ARG A 120 16.50 -9.27 -11.60
CA ARG A 120 17.60 -9.55 -10.67
C ARG A 120 17.06 -10.01 -9.33
N ASP A 121 17.90 -10.66 -8.55
CA ASP A 121 17.61 -10.87 -7.14
C ASP A 121 18.09 -9.69 -6.30
N ILE A 122 17.33 -9.37 -5.27
CA ILE A 122 17.75 -8.51 -4.17
C ILE A 122 17.60 -9.23 -2.84
N GLU A 123 18.38 -8.80 -1.85
CA GLU A 123 18.23 -9.23 -0.47
C GLU A 123 17.10 -8.45 0.20
N VAL A 124 16.29 -9.15 1.00
CA VAL A 124 15.11 -8.59 1.68
C VAL A 124 15.09 -8.93 3.17
N GLY A 125 14.56 -8.01 3.98
CA GLY A 125 14.34 -8.19 5.42
C GLY A 125 15.40 -7.54 6.29
N MET A 126 15.32 -7.69 7.62
CA MET A 126 16.24 -7.04 8.56
C MET A 126 17.72 -7.41 8.33
N GLY A 127 17.99 -8.58 7.76
CA GLY A 127 19.34 -9.05 7.47
C GLY A 127 20.11 -8.22 6.44
N VAL A 128 19.45 -7.30 5.74
CA VAL A 128 20.10 -6.37 4.80
C VAL A 128 20.89 -5.25 5.49
N LEU A 129 20.60 -5.00 6.77
CA LEU A 129 21.29 -4.00 7.57
C LEU A 129 22.66 -4.54 7.99
N GLN A 130 23.66 -3.67 8.01
CA GLN A 130 25.04 -4.06 8.26
C GLN A 130 25.58 -3.40 9.52
N LYS A 131 26.24 -4.19 10.38
CA LYS A 131 26.79 -3.72 11.65
C LYS A 131 27.81 -2.61 11.42
N ASP A 132 28.75 -2.86 10.53
CA ASP A 132 29.94 -2.06 10.24
C ASP A 132 29.79 -1.12 9.02
N ALA A 133 28.56 -0.80 8.64
CA ALA A 133 28.24 0.22 7.65
C ALA A 133 27.17 1.19 8.18
N VAL A 134 27.12 2.38 7.59
CA VAL A 134 26.06 3.36 7.87
C VAL A 134 24.78 2.91 7.18
N ASN A 135 23.77 2.51 7.95
CA ASN A 135 22.49 2.04 7.44
C ASN A 135 21.57 3.24 7.17
N LEU A 136 21.54 3.67 5.91
CA LEU A 136 20.68 4.74 5.42
C LEU A 136 19.48 4.12 4.70
N VAL A 137 18.28 4.29 5.25
CA VAL A 137 17.05 3.74 4.69
C VAL A 137 16.30 4.80 3.89
N THR A 138 16.01 4.57 2.61
CA THR A 138 15.15 5.45 1.81
C THR A 138 13.73 4.91 1.75
N THR A 139 12.75 5.75 2.09
CA THR A 139 11.32 5.41 1.97
C THR A 139 10.66 6.01 0.74
N VAL A 140 11.41 6.80 -0.03
CA VAL A 140 10.99 7.47 -1.27
C VAL A 140 11.83 7.01 -2.45
N TYR A 141 11.33 7.24 -3.66
CA TYR A 141 12.07 6.97 -4.88
C TYR A 141 13.09 8.09 -5.13
N ALA A 142 14.35 7.85 -4.74
CA ALA A 142 15.41 8.88 -4.79
C ALA A 142 16.66 8.41 -5.56
N PRO A 143 16.68 8.55 -6.91
CA PRO A 143 17.83 8.18 -7.72
C PRO A 143 19.12 8.91 -7.35
N ASP A 144 19.01 10.19 -6.96
CA ASP A 144 20.18 11.00 -6.59
C ASP A 144 20.76 10.61 -5.24
N MET A 145 19.95 10.05 -4.33
CA MET A 145 20.44 9.47 -3.08
C MET A 145 21.43 8.33 -3.35
N ILE A 146 21.19 7.52 -4.39
CA ILE A 146 22.08 6.40 -4.75
C ILE A 146 23.44 6.92 -5.20
N LYS A 147 23.45 7.97 -6.02
CA LYS A 147 24.70 8.61 -6.46
C LYS A 147 25.43 9.24 -5.27
N GLN A 148 24.71 9.96 -4.42
CA GLN A 148 25.28 10.66 -3.27
C GLN A 148 25.88 9.70 -2.24
N ALA A 149 25.14 8.65 -1.86
CA ALA A 149 25.59 7.62 -0.93
C ALA A 149 26.84 6.87 -1.43
N ARG A 150 27.02 6.81 -2.76
CA ARG A 150 28.18 6.21 -3.44
C ARG A 150 29.23 7.26 -3.87
N SER A 151 29.15 8.50 -3.41
CA SER A 151 30.15 9.51 -3.75
C SER A 151 31.47 9.27 -2.99
N GLN A 152 32.59 9.73 -3.55
CA GLN A 152 33.89 9.64 -2.88
C GLN A 152 33.89 10.42 -1.56
N LYS A 153 33.29 11.62 -1.55
CA LYS A 153 33.10 12.44 -0.35
C LYS A 153 32.43 11.66 0.78
N MET A 154 31.30 11.00 0.50
CA MET A 154 30.57 10.25 1.52
C MET A 154 31.31 8.98 1.97
N ARG A 155 32.04 8.31 1.07
CA ARG A 155 32.91 7.18 1.44
C ARG A 155 33.99 7.59 2.43
N ASP A 156 34.66 8.72 2.17
CA ASP A 156 35.75 9.18 3.03
C ASP A 156 35.21 9.61 4.40
N LEU A 157 34.09 10.35 4.43
CA LEU A 157 33.43 10.74 5.67
C LEU A 157 32.94 9.53 6.51
N ALA A 158 32.39 8.50 5.86
CA ALA A 158 32.00 7.27 6.55
C ALA A 158 33.20 6.54 7.17
N ARG A 159 34.34 6.50 6.45
CA ARG A 159 35.58 5.88 6.92
C ARG A 159 36.21 6.64 8.09
N GLU A 160 36.13 7.96 8.11
CA GLU A 160 36.54 8.77 9.26
C GLU A 160 35.75 8.41 10.53
N ARG A 161 34.54 7.86 10.39
CA ARG A 161 33.71 7.33 11.48
C ARG A 161 33.80 5.82 11.62
N THR A 162 34.81 5.18 11.02
CA THR A 162 35.10 3.73 11.07
C THR A 162 34.08 2.82 10.37
N ALA A 163 33.12 3.38 9.63
CA ALA A 163 32.22 2.60 8.80
C ALA A 163 32.90 2.17 7.49
N ARG A 164 32.56 0.98 6.96
CA ARG A 164 33.00 0.54 5.62
C ARG A 164 32.50 1.45 4.50
N GLY A 165 31.36 2.11 4.72
CA GLY A 165 30.67 2.99 3.77
C GLY A 165 29.21 3.16 4.16
N ILE A 166 28.41 3.69 3.23
CA ILE A 166 26.95 3.76 3.37
C ILE A 166 26.31 2.52 2.75
N ASN A 167 25.52 1.82 3.55
CA ASN A 167 24.57 0.79 3.14
C ASN A 167 23.21 1.46 2.89
N LEU A 168 22.92 1.77 1.62
CA LEU A 168 21.64 2.34 1.21
C LEU A 168 20.62 1.22 1.00
N VAL A 169 19.52 1.29 1.74
CA VAL A 169 18.47 0.25 1.79
C VAL A 169 17.11 0.89 1.50
N GLY A 170 16.26 0.24 0.69
CA GLY A 170 14.88 0.69 0.47
C GLY A 170 13.92 0.21 1.57
N ALA A 171 12.87 0.96 1.88
CA ALA A 171 11.76 0.49 2.71
C ALA A 171 10.43 1.10 2.25
N LEU A 172 9.30 0.48 2.64
CA LEU A 172 7.95 0.92 2.23
C LEU A 172 7.76 0.89 0.70
N CYS A 173 6.68 1.51 0.20
CA CYS A 173 6.24 1.34 -1.18
C CYS A 173 7.22 1.92 -2.21
N GLU A 174 7.61 3.19 -2.08
CA GLU A 174 8.55 3.80 -3.01
C GLU A 174 9.99 3.31 -2.82
N GLY A 175 10.37 2.89 -1.62
CA GLY A 175 11.64 2.18 -1.41
C GLY A 175 11.65 0.81 -2.09
N ALA A 176 10.52 0.11 -2.20
CA ALA A 176 10.40 -1.12 -2.98
C ALA A 176 10.57 -0.86 -4.49
N GLU A 177 10.03 0.27 -4.96
CA GLU A 177 10.25 0.76 -6.33
C GLU A 177 11.74 1.01 -6.59
N ALA A 178 12.40 1.78 -5.71
CA ALA A 178 13.83 2.08 -5.83
C ALA A 178 14.69 0.80 -5.74
N ALA A 179 14.35 -0.13 -4.84
CA ALA A 179 15.02 -1.42 -4.72
C ALA A 179 14.90 -2.24 -6.01
N SER A 180 13.71 -2.30 -6.59
CA SER A 180 13.44 -3.03 -7.83
C SER A 180 14.15 -2.41 -9.05
N THR A 181 14.19 -1.07 -9.13
CA THR A 181 14.83 -0.36 -10.25
C THR A 181 16.35 -0.40 -10.16
N PHE A 182 16.91 -0.12 -8.98
CA PHE A 182 18.35 0.08 -8.83
C PHE A 182 19.10 -1.13 -8.27
N GLY A 183 18.38 -2.17 -7.82
CA GLY A 183 18.98 -3.36 -7.20
C GLY A 183 19.67 -3.05 -5.88
N ILE A 184 19.09 -2.15 -5.08
CA ILE A 184 19.51 -1.95 -3.68
C ILE A 184 18.77 -2.96 -2.79
N PRO A 185 19.35 -3.35 -1.63
CA PRO A 185 18.65 -4.21 -0.67
C PRO A 185 17.36 -3.55 -0.18
N PHE A 186 16.39 -4.36 0.25
CA PHE A 186 15.08 -3.90 0.68
C PHE A 186 14.74 -4.37 2.10
N LEU A 187 14.42 -3.45 3.00
CA LEU A 187 14.14 -3.78 4.39
C LEU A 187 12.77 -4.45 4.56
N GLY A 188 11.73 -3.94 3.87
CA GLY A 188 10.36 -4.40 4.01
C GLY A 188 9.36 -3.27 4.33
N GLY A 189 8.21 -3.68 4.87
CA GLY A 189 7.13 -2.80 5.32
C GLY A 189 7.43 -2.03 6.62
N ILE A 190 6.41 -1.31 7.09
CA ILE A 190 6.48 -0.43 8.26
C ILE A 190 6.75 -1.18 9.58
N ASP A 191 6.25 -2.41 9.69
CA ASP A 191 6.46 -3.30 10.82
C ASP A 191 7.94 -3.71 10.93
N VAL A 192 8.56 -4.12 9.82
CA VAL A 192 9.99 -4.43 9.76
C VAL A 192 10.84 -3.18 9.99
N LEU A 193 10.42 -2.04 9.43
CA LEU A 193 11.08 -0.75 9.64
C LEU A 193 11.08 -0.33 11.11
N GLU A 194 9.93 -0.42 11.80
CA GLU A 194 9.84 -0.15 13.23
C GLU A 194 10.67 -1.16 14.02
N GLU A 195 10.61 -2.45 13.66
CA GLU A 195 11.35 -3.52 14.32
C GLU A 195 12.85 -3.25 14.31
N ALA A 196 13.40 -2.86 13.17
CA ALA A 196 14.83 -2.63 12.94
C ALA A 196 15.34 -1.24 13.34
N GLY A 197 14.54 -0.39 13.99
CA GLY A 197 14.86 1.01 14.26
C GLY A 197 16.18 1.26 15.02
N ASP A 198 16.61 0.32 15.86
CA ASP A 198 17.89 0.34 16.60
C ASP A 198 19.13 0.07 15.72
N MET A 199 18.92 -0.50 14.53
CA MET A 199 19.97 -0.83 13.57
C MET A 199 20.11 0.21 12.45
N ILE A 200 19.20 1.19 12.37
CA ILE A 200 19.11 2.19 11.31
C ILE A 200 19.72 3.50 11.79
N ASP A 201 20.58 4.08 10.96
CA ASP A 201 21.26 5.33 11.28
C ASP A 201 20.47 6.56 10.80
N TYR A 202 19.70 6.43 9.72
CA TYR A 202 18.79 7.48 9.25
C TYR A 202 17.69 6.92 8.32
N VAL A 203 16.48 7.48 8.43
CA VAL A 203 15.37 7.20 7.52
C VAL A 203 15.12 8.44 6.66
N TYR A 204 15.43 8.35 5.36
CA TYR A 204 15.25 9.42 4.40
C TYR A 204 13.85 9.39 3.78
N GLN A 205 13.15 10.51 3.91
CA GLN A 205 11.78 10.71 3.46
C GLN A 205 11.65 11.82 2.40
N GLY A 206 12.77 12.24 1.79
CA GLY A 206 12.83 13.36 0.86
C GLY A 206 13.67 14.54 1.38
N GLY A 207 13.95 15.52 0.50
CA GLY A 207 14.76 16.70 0.82
C GLY A 207 16.24 16.56 0.44
N ASP A 208 17.13 17.27 1.14
CA ASP A 208 18.57 17.33 0.82
C ASP A 208 19.27 15.97 1.07
N VAL A 209 19.69 15.34 -0.03
CA VAL A 209 20.38 14.04 -0.01
C VAL A 209 21.77 14.09 0.63
N THR A 210 22.46 15.23 0.56
CA THR A 210 23.79 15.39 1.17
C THR A 210 23.66 15.48 2.68
N ALA A 211 22.77 16.35 3.16
CA ALA A 211 22.52 16.51 4.58
C ALA A 211 22.03 15.20 5.22
N ALA A 212 21.18 14.44 4.52
CA ALA A 212 20.73 13.12 4.96
C ALA A 212 21.89 12.12 5.11
N CYS A 213 22.80 12.04 4.13
CA CYS A 213 23.98 11.16 4.23
C CYS A 213 24.91 11.57 5.39
N GLU A 214 25.18 12.87 5.54
CA GLU A 214 26.02 13.40 6.61
C GLU A 214 25.42 13.10 7.99
N THR A 215 24.10 13.30 8.14
CA THR A 215 23.36 12.97 9.38
C THR A 215 23.43 11.47 9.69
N ALA A 216 23.25 10.61 8.69
CA ALA A 216 23.34 9.16 8.87
C ALA A 216 24.74 8.74 9.36
N ILE A 217 25.80 9.31 8.77
CA ILE A 217 27.19 9.03 9.18
C ILE A 217 27.44 9.50 10.62
N GLU A 218 26.89 10.65 11.02
CA GLU A 218 26.99 11.12 12.40
C GLU A 218 26.29 10.15 13.37
N ASN A 219 25.08 9.70 13.03
CA ASN A 219 24.29 8.79 13.85
C ASN A 219 24.94 7.41 14.00
N PHE A 220 25.61 6.90 12.96
CA PHE A 220 26.38 5.65 13.03
C PHE A 220 27.38 5.65 14.19
N SER A 221 28.02 6.80 14.45
CA SER A 221 29.00 6.94 15.54
C SER A 221 28.36 6.83 16.93
N LYS A 222 27.04 7.04 17.01
CA LYS A 222 26.24 6.97 18.24
C LYS A 222 25.49 5.63 18.37
N ARG A 223 25.44 4.83 17.29
CA ARG A 223 24.73 3.55 17.28
C ARG A 223 25.42 2.54 18.18
N ASP A 224 24.64 1.90 19.06
CA ASP A 224 25.13 0.81 19.88
C ASP A 224 25.44 -0.42 19.01
N GLN A 225 26.72 -0.61 18.71
CA GLN A 225 27.19 -1.72 17.89
C GLN A 225 27.11 -3.07 18.60
N ALA A 226 26.99 -3.09 19.94
CA ALA A 226 26.92 -4.32 20.72
C ALA A 226 25.53 -4.96 20.64
N SER A 227 24.47 -4.15 20.60
CA SER A 227 23.08 -4.62 20.45
C SER A 227 22.69 -4.98 19.02
N PHE A 228 23.57 -4.77 18.04
CA PHE A 228 23.28 -5.07 16.63
C PHE A 228 22.90 -6.54 16.42
N ARG A 229 21.69 -6.76 15.91
CA ARG A 229 21.12 -8.09 15.68
C ARG A 229 21.55 -8.65 14.33
N LYS A 230 22.08 -9.86 14.30
CA LYS A 230 22.42 -10.55 13.04
C LYS A 230 21.25 -11.40 12.58
N VAL A 231 20.70 -11.07 11.43
CA VAL A 231 19.59 -11.79 10.78
C VAL A 231 20.03 -12.20 9.38
N THR A 232 19.62 -13.38 8.91
CA THR A 232 19.86 -13.81 7.53
C THR A 232 18.80 -13.18 6.61
N PRO A 233 19.18 -12.43 5.57
CA PRO A 233 18.21 -11.93 4.61
C PRO A 233 17.71 -13.06 3.70
N ARG A 234 16.48 -12.90 3.20
CA ARG A 234 15.94 -13.73 2.11
C ARG A 234 16.29 -13.11 0.76
N ARG A 235 16.18 -13.87 -0.32
CA ARG A 235 16.39 -13.37 -1.69
C ARG A 235 15.11 -13.45 -2.49
N VAL A 236 14.81 -12.37 -3.22
CA VAL A 236 13.61 -12.26 -4.03
C VAL A 236 13.96 -11.68 -5.38
N ALA A 237 13.39 -12.23 -6.45
CA ALA A 237 13.55 -11.68 -7.78
C ALA A 237 12.58 -10.51 -8.03
N VAL A 238 13.13 -9.43 -8.58
CA VAL A 238 12.47 -8.14 -8.81
C VAL A 238 12.87 -7.59 -10.19
N GLY A 239 12.21 -6.51 -10.60
CA GLY A 239 12.61 -5.78 -11.81
C GLY A 239 12.22 -6.45 -13.12
N TYR A 240 11.32 -7.43 -13.09
CA TYR A 240 10.65 -7.94 -14.29
C TYR A 240 9.71 -6.87 -14.86
N PRO A 241 9.72 -6.64 -16.18
CA PRO A 241 8.79 -5.71 -16.80
C PRO A 241 7.36 -6.25 -16.69
N VAL A 242 6.40 -5.34 -16.54
CA VAL A 242 4.97 -5.66 -16.68
C VAL A 242 4.57 -5.32 -18.11
N ASP A 243 4.46 -6.33 -18.96
CA ASP A 243 4.07 -6.20 -20.36
C ASP A 243 2.58 -6.51 -20.52
N SER A 244 1.75 -5.46 -20.56
CA SER A 244 0.30 -5.59 -20.69
C SER A 244 -0.14 -6.31 -21.97
N ASP A 245 0.61 -6.19 -23.06
CA ASP A 245 0.28 -6.86 -24.33
C ASP A 245 0.57 -8.36 -24.21
N ALA A 246 1.69 -8.74 -23.59
CA ALA A 246 2.00 -10.14 -23.33
C ALA A 246 0.99 -10.77 -22.36
N LEU A 247 0.58 -10.05 -21.31
CA LEU A 247 -0.47 -10.51 -20.40
C LEU A 247 -1.81 -10.71 -21.12
N THR A 248 -2.18 -9.77 -21.99
CA THR A 248 -3.39 -9.88 -22.82
C THR A 248 -3.34 -11.13 -23.69
N ARG A 249 -2.20 -11.39 -24.36
CA ARG A 249 -2.02 -12.62 -25.17
C ARG A 249 -2.10 -13.89 -24.32
N ALA A 250 -1.57 -13.88 -23.10
CA ALA A 250 -1.61 -15.03 -22.19
C ALA A 250 -3.03 -15.32 -21.67
N VAL A 251 -3.84 -14.28 -21.45
CA VAL A 251 -5.27 -14.43 -21.14
C VAL A 251 -6.01 -14.97 -22.36
N ASP A 252 -5.77 -14.41 -23.55
CA ASP A 252 -6.47 -14.79 -24.79
C ASP A 252 -6.15 -16.21 -25.26
N SER A 253 -4.95 -16.70 -25.00
CA SER A 253 -4.58 -18.10 -25.26
C SER A 253 -5.12 -19.09 -24.21
N GLY A 254 -5.70 -18.59 -23.12
CA GLY A 254 -6.15 -19.40 -21.98
C GLY A 254 -5.00 -19.97 -21.15
N LEU A 255 -3.78 -19.44 -21.30
CA LEU A 255 -2.63 -19.83 -20.50
C LEU A 255 -2.83 -19.43 -19.04
N ILE A 256 -3.40 -18.25 -18.82
CA ILE A 256 -3.86 -17.76 -17.52
C ILE A 256 -5.34 -17.41 -17.56
N THR A 257 -6.03 -17.59 -16.43
CA THR A 257 -7.44 -17.21 -16.25
C THR A 257 -7.61 -15.69 -16.16
N GLY A 258 -6.62 -15.00 -15.61
CA GLY A 258 -6.63 -13.56 -15.43
C GLY A 258 -5.41 -13.07 -14.66
N VAL A 259 -5.37 -11.76 -14.46
CA VAL A 259 -4.33 -11.07 -13.69
C VAL A 259 -4.91 -10.64 -12.35
N VAL A 260 -4.19 -10.91 -11.27
CA VAL A 260 -4.56 -10.50 -9.92
C VAL A 260 -3.48 -9.58 -9.38
N ALA A 261 -3.80 -8.31 -9.21
CA ALA A 261 -2.89 -7.37 -8.57
C ALA A 261 -3.14 -7.34 -7.06
N ILE A 262 -2.08 -7.51 -6.26
CA ILE A 262 -2.14 -7.38 -4.81
C ILE A 262 -1.58 -6.00 -4.44
N MET A 263 -2.41 -5.15 -3.85
CA MET A 263 -2.09 -3.79 -3.42
C MET A 263 -2.37 -3.61 -1.93
N GLY A 264 -1.74 -2.62 -1.31
CA GLY A 264 -2.04 -2.24 0.07
C GLY A 264 -0.84 -2.29 1.02
N CYS A 265 -1.11 -2.15 2.31
CA CYS A 265 -0.11 -1.98 3.35
C CYS A 265 0.35 -3.32 3.96
N ALA A 266 1.62 -3.40 4.36
CA ALA A 266 2.14 -4.60 5.03
C ALA A 266 1.54 -4.86 6.43
N SER A 267 1.09 -3.82 7.15
CA SER A 267 0.49 -3.97 8.49
C SER A 267 -0.98 -3.58 8.51
N GLY A 268 -1.78 -4.29 9.32
CA GLY A 268 -3.21 -4.01 9.47
C GLY A 268 -3.97 -5.13 10.16
N LYS A 269 -5.30 -5.05 10.13
CA LYS A 269 -6.20 -6.03 10.78
C LYS A 269 -6.40 -7.32 9.98
N SER A 270 -5.96 -7.36 8.72
CA SER A 270 -6.15 -8.54 7.87
C SER A 270 -5.20 -9.67 8.28
N THR A 271 -5.76 -10.87 8.37
CA THR A 271 -5.05 -12.12 8.64
C THR A 271 -4.57 -12.81 7.36
N TRP A 272 -4.72 -12.17 6.21
CA TRP A 272 -4.29 -12.73 4.93
C TRP A 272 -2.78 -13.00 4.92
N ASP A 273 -2.41 -14.21 4.53
CA ASP A 273 -1.04 -14.62 4.23
C ASP A 273 -0.80 -14.44 2.73
N LEU A 274 0.03 -13.48 2.35
CA LEU A 274 0.20 -13.10 0.95
C LEU A 274 0.97 -14.15 0.14
N ASP A 275 1.93 -14.84 0.75
CA ASP A 275 2.63 -15.94 0.10
C ASP A 275 1.66 -17.11 -0.14
N ALA A 276 0.84 -17.46 0.85
CA ALA A 276 -0.17 -18.52 0.69
C ALA A 276 -1.20 -18.16 -0.41
N ILE A 277 -1.69 -16.92 -0.43
CA ILE A 277 -2.63 -16.43 -1.44
C ILE A 277 -1.99 -16.46 -2.83
N ALA A 278 -0.75 -15.99 -2.98
CA ALA A 278 -0.07 -16.01 -4.27
C ALA A 278 0.13 -17.42 -4.80
N HIS A 279 0.53 -18.37 -3.95
CA HIS A 279 0.60 -19.79 -4.31
C HIS A 279 -0.76 -20.34 -4.75
N GLN A 280 -1.82 -20.03 -3.99
CA GLN A 280 -3.18 -20.45 -4.33
C GLN A 280 -3.61 -19.89 -5.69
N LEU A 281 -3.40 -18.61 -5.95
CA LEU A 281 -3.73 -17.94 -7.22
C LEU A 281 -2.98 -18.55 -8.40
N VAL A 282 -1.66 -18.73 -8.28
CA VAL A 282 -0.84 -19.34 -9.33
C VAL A 282 -1.29 -20.79 -9.62
N SER A 283 -1.63 -21.57 -8.58
CA SER A 283 -2.16 -22.93 -8.76
C SER A 283 -3.49 -22.99 -9.53
N GLN A 284 -4.23 -21.88 -9.52
CA GLN A 284 -5.52 -21.70 -10.21
C GLN A 284 -5.36 -20.95 -11.55
N LYS A 285 -4.13 -20.89 -12.09
CA LYS A 285 -3.78 -20.22 -13.35
C LYS A 285 -4.01 -18.70 -13.36
N PHE A 286 -4.01 -18.04 -12.20
CA PHE A 286 -3.91 -16.58 -12.18
C PHE A 286 -2.44 -16.15 -12.19
N MET A 287 -2.16 -15.04 -12.86
CA MET A 287 -0.88 -14.35 -12.73
C MET A 287 -0.99 -13.31 -11.61
N VAL A 288 0.02 -13.22 -10.75
CA VAL A 288 0.04 -12.30 -9.61
C VAL A 288 0.95 -11.11 -9.88
N LEU A 289 0.40 -9.90 -9.80
CA LEU A 289 1.18 -8.65 -9.77
C LEU A 289 1.23 -8.13 -8.34
N ASN A 290 2.34 -8.33 -7.65
CA ASN A 290 2.53 -7.82 -6.30
C ASN A 290 3.00 -6.36 -6.32
N LEU A 291 2.16 -5.45 -5.85
CA LEU A 291 2.46 -4.03 -5.70
C LEU A 291 2.64 -3.63 -4.22
N THR A 292 2.76 -4.60 -3.31
CA THR A 292 2.94 -4.34 -1.88
C THR A 292 4.42 -4.20 -1.52
N CYS A 293 4.67 -3.75 -0.28
CA CYS A 293 6.01 -3.77 0.33
C CYS A 293 6.35 -5.12 0.99
N ASP A 294 5.49 -6.13 0.85
CA ASP A 294 5.77 -7.52 1.22
C ASP A 294 6.15 -8.26 -0.07
N LEU A 295 7.43 -8.22 -0.44
CA LEU A 295 7.90 -8.84 -1.68
C LEU A 295 7.71 -10.35 -1.61
N LEU A 296 7.12 -10.94 -2.64
CA LEU A 296 6.78 -12.36 -2.67
C LEU A 296 7.87 -13.17 -3.35
N GLU A 297 8.07 -14.41 -2.89
CA GLU A 297 8.97 -15.34 -3.54
C GLU A 297 8.36 -15.88 -4.85
N HIS A 298 9.23 -16.33 -5.76
CA HIS A 298 8.78 -16.93 -7.02
C HIS A 298 8.58 -18.43 -6.84
N PRO A 299 7.36 -18.96 -7.04
CA PRO A 299 7.17 -20.41 -7.12
C PRO A 299 7.67 -20.89 -8.49
N ASP A 300 8.98 -21.17 -8.60
CA ASP A 300 9.65 -21.43 -9.88
C ASP A 300 9.25 -22.75 -10.57
N HIS A 301 8.72 -23.73 -9.84
CA HIS A 301 8.69 -25.10 -10.37
C HIS A 301 7.58 -25.41 -11.38
N GLN A 302 6.60 -24.50 -11.61
CA GLN A 302 5.44 -24.78 -12.49
C GLN A 302 4.97 -23.59 -13.34
N CYS A 303 5.74 -22.51 -13.44
CA CYS A 303 5.27 -21.32 -14.16
C CYS A 303 5.41 -21.42 -15.69
N THR A 304 4.30 -21.65 -16.39
CA THR A 304 4.27 -21.74 -17.86
C THR A 304 4.53 -20.40 -18.56
N LEU A 305 4.27 -19.27 -17.89
CA LEU A 305 4.55 -17.92 -18.42
C LEU A 305 6.06 -17.68 -18.62
N MET A 306 6.91 -18.29 -17.80
CA MET A 306 8.36 -18.12 -17.90
C MET A 306 8.89 -18.70 -19.22
N SER A 307 8.40 -19.87 -19.63
CA SER A 307 8.82 -20.51 -20.88
C SER A 307 8.29 -19.82 -22.14
N GLU A 308 7.09 -19.26 -22.10
CA GLU A 308 6.44 -18.69 -23.29
C GLU A 308 6.68 -17.17 -23.44
N PHE A 309 6.73 -16.44 -22.32
CA PHE A 309 6.76 -14.97 -22.32
C PHE A 309 7.94 -14.37 -21.53
N GLN A 310 8.82 -15.20 -20.95
CA GLN A 310 10.02 -14.77 -20.21
C GLN A 310 9.76 -13.89 -18.97
N PHE A 311 8.59 -14.03 -18.35
CA PHE A 311 8.31 -13.45 -17.04
C PHE A 311 7.66 -14.46 -16.08
N PRO A 312 7.87 -14.31 -14.76
CA PRO A 312 7.35 -15.22 -13.76
C PRO A 312 5.85 -15.02 -13.51
N CYS A 313 5.24 -16.03 -12.89
CA CYS A 313 3.82 -16.05 -12.56
C CYS A 313 3.47 -15.12 -11.39
N VAL A 314 4.49 -14.68 -10.64
CA VAL A 314 4.40 -13.64 -9.63
C VAL A 314 5.38 -12.55 -10.03
N ILE A 315 4.96 -11.30 -10.22
CA ILE A 315 5.88 -10.18 -10.46
C ILE A 315 5.80 -9.23 -9.28
N ASN A 316 6.93 -9.00 -8.61
CA ASN A 316 7.11 -7.89 -7.68
C ASN A 316 7.25 -6.58 -8.48
N ALA A 317 6.13 -5.89 -8.65
CA ALA A 317 5.96 -4.72 -9.52
C ALA A 317 6.18 -3.37 -8.81
N GLY A 318 6.69 -3.38 -7.58
CA GLY A 318 7.10 -2.18 -6.84
C GLY A 318 5.92 -1.47 -6.15
N CYS A 319 5.91 -0.14 -6.15
CA CYS A 319 4.97 0.67 -5.37
C CYS A 319 3.50 0.54 -5.82
N CYS A 320 2.56 0.63 -4.86
CA CYS A 320 1.10 0.48 -4.99
C CYS A 320 0.37 1.66 -5.64
N GLU A 321 0.74 2.02 -6.86
CA GLU A 321 0.07 3.05 -7.65
C GLU A 321 -1.01 2.49 -8.58
N PRO A 322 -2.25 3.02 -8.55
CA PRO A 322 -3.33 2.53 -9.41
C PRO A 322 -3.02 2.72 -10.89
N ALA A 323 -2.26 3.75 -11.29
CA ALA A 323 -1.91 3.98 -12.68
C ALA A 323 -1.13 2.81 -13.33
N LYS A 324 -0.43 1.98 -12.54
CA LYS A 324 0.26 0.78 -13.06
C LYS A 324 -0.67 -0.30 -13.59
N LEU A 325 -1.94 -0.23 -13.23
CA LEU A 325 -2.93 -1.28 -13.50
C LEU A 325 -3.89 -0.93 -14.64
N LEU A 326 -3.84 0.31 -15.12
CA LEU A 326 -4.75 0.80 -16.14
C LEU A 326 -4.54 0.07 -17.48
N GLY A 327 -5.65 -0.23 -18.15
CA GLY A 327 -5.65 -0.89 -19.46
C GLY A 327 -5.34 -2.38 -19.45
N MET A 328 -5.15 -3.01 -18.29
CA MET A 328 -4.94 -4.45 -18.19
C MET A 328 -6.25 -5.23 -18.39
N LYS A 329 -6.19 -6.27 -19.22
CA LYS A 329 -7.33 -7.18 -19.46
C LYS A 329 -7.46 -8.21 -18.35
N ALA A 330 -8.70 -8.56 -18.01
CA ALA A 330 -9.04 -9.60 -17.01
C ALA A 330 -8.31 -9.39 -15.67
N LEU A 331 -8.26 -8.13 -15.23
CA LEU A 331 -7.61 -7.72 -13.98
C LEU A 331 -8.63 -7.72 -12.84
N THR A 332 -8.23 -8.22 -11.67
CA THR A 332 -8.88 -7.93 -10.39
C THR A 332 -7.85 -7.50 -9.36
N VAL A 333 -8.20 -6.54 -8.51
CA VAL A 333 -7.31 -6.02 -7.47
C VAL A 333 -7.71 -6.57 -6.12
N LEU A 334 -6.77 -7.21 -5.44
CA LEU A 334 -6.88 -7.57 -4.04
C LEU A 334 -6.21 -6.48 -3.20
N MET A 335 -6.95 -5.95 -2.22
CA MET A 335 -6.42 -5.05 -1.20
C MET A 335 -6.56 -5.69 0.18
N PRO A 336 -5.65 -6.60 0.56
CA PRO A 336 -5.73 -7.33 1.82
C PRO A 336 -5.81 -6.37 3.01
N ARG A 337 -5.05 -5.27 2.95
CA ARG A 337 -4.90 -4.27 4.00
C ARG A 337 -4.87 -2.87 3.37
N TRP A 338 -5.83 -2.01 3.70
CA TRP A 338 -5.90 -0.62 3.20
C TRP A 338 -5.58 0.41 4.30
N ARG A 339 -4.73 0.11 5.28
CA ARG A 339 -4.46 0.90 6.51
C ARG A 339 -4.54 2.44 6.35
N ASP A 340 -4.07 2.95 5.23
CA ASP A 340 -4.10 4.36 4.86
C ASP A 340 -5.31 4.72 3.97
N PRO A 341 -6.06 5.80 4.27
CA PRO A 341 -7.14 6.28 3.40
C PRO A 341 -6.74 6.47 1.93
N ARG A 342 -5.46 6.73 1.63
CA ARG A 342 -4.90 6.73 0.28
C ARG A 342 -5.22 5.45 -0.49
N MET A 343 -5.15 4.29 0.15
CA MET A 343 -5.46 2.99 -0.48
C MET A 343 -6.95 2.81 -0.72
N LEU A 344 -7.79 3.31 0.19
CA LEU A 344 -9.24 3.27 -0.01
C LEU A 344 -9.65 4.18 -1.18
N THR A 345 -9.09 5.38 -1.29
CA THR A 345 -9.27 6.26 -2.47
C THR A 345 -8.76 5.57 -3.75
N ALA A 346 -7.64 4.86 -3.71
CA ALA A 346 -7.16 4.08 -4.86
C ALA A 346 -8.15 2.98 -5.28
N ALA A 347 -8.82 2.31 -4.33
CA ALA A 347 -9.86 1.33 -4.63
C ALA A 347 -11.02 1.96 -5.42
N PHE A 348 -11.51 3.13 -4.97
CA PHE A 348 -12.55 3.88 -5.69
C PHE A 348 -12.10 4.36 -7.08
N ALA A 349 -10.84 4.78 -7.21
CA ALA A 349 -10.30 5.18 -8.51
C ALA A 349 -10.20 4.02 -9.49
N LEU A 350 -9.79 2.83 -9.03
CA LEU A 350 -9.77 1.61 -9.85
C LEU A 350 -11.19 1.18 -10.25
N ALA A 351 -12.13 1.23 -9.31
CA ALA A 351 -13.55 0.98 -9.58
C ALA A 351 -14.12 1.93 -10.64
N SER A 352 -13.68 3.19 -10.69
CA SER A 352 -14.07 4.14 -11.74
C SER A 352 -13.63 3.74 -13.15
N GLN A 353 -12.72 2.78 -13.26
CA GLN A 353 -12.19 2.21 -14.51
C GLN A 353 -12.72 0.80 -14.75
N ASP A 354 -13.82 0.41 -14.08
CA ASP A 354 -14.42 -0.93 -14.11
C ASP A 354 -13.45 -2.05 -13.70
N ILE A 355 -12.41 -1.72 -12.90
CA ILE A 355 -11.48 -2.70 -12.35
C ILE A 355 -12.03 -3.18 -10.99
N PRO A 356 -12.42 -4.46 -10.85
CA PRO A 356 -12.96 -4.98 -9.60
C PRO A 356 -11.92 -4.93 -8.48
N VAL A 357 -12.36 -4.56 -7.27
CA VAL A 357 -11.51 -4.49 -6.08
C VAL A 357 -12.11 -5.35 -4.96
N VAL A 358 -11.28 -6.19 -4.34
CA VAL A 358 -11.65 -7.00 -3.16
C VAL A 358 -10.84 -6.55 -1.95
N LEU A 359 -11.50 -5.98 -0.96
CA LEU A 359 -10.91 -5.53 0.29
C LEU A 359 -10.85 -6.69 1.29
N GLY A 360 -9.66 -6.96 1.84
CA GLY A 360 -9.43 -7.93 2.91
C GLY A 360 -9.89 -7.45 4.30
N THR A 361 -10.10 -6.13 4.43
CA THR A 361 -10.62 -5.49 5.65
C THR A 361 -11.81 -4.62 5.32
N MET A 362 -12.85 -4.69 6.16
CA MET A 362 -14.04 -3.87 6.00
C MET A 362 -13.70 -2.39 6.21
N PRO A 363 -14.07 -1.48 5.28
CA PRO A 363 -14.10 -0.05 5.56
C PRO A 363 -15.09 0.25 6.69
N PHE A 364 -15.01 1.45 7.25
CA PHE A 364 -15.89 1.87 8.34
C PHE A 364 -17.31 2.17 7.83
N VAL A 365 -18.01 1.13 7.38
CA VAL A 365 -19.30 1.23 6.67
C VAL A 365 -20.37 0.33 7.25
N THR A 366 -21.62 0.76 7.10
CA THR A 366 -22.80 -0.06 7.40
C THR A 366 -23.04 -1.15 6.34
N PRO A 367 -23.89 -2.16 6.61
CA PRO A 367 -24.28 -3.14 5.59
C PRO A 367 -24.92 -2.53 4.33
N SER A 368 -25.71 -1.46 4.47
CA SER A 368 -26.33 -0.77 3.32
C SER A 368 -25.27 -0.16 2.41
N VAL A 369 -24.36 0.64 2.99
CA VAL A 369 -23.27 1.27 2.25
C VAL A 369 -22.33 0.22 1.66
N ARG A 370 -22.07 -0.90 2.37
CA ARG A 370 -21.31 -2.03 1.83
C ARG A 370 -21.94 -2.61 0.56
N ASN A 371 -23.27 -2.71 0.48
CA ASN A 371 -23.93 -3.20 -0.73
C ASN A 371 -23.76 -2.21 -1.89
N GLN A 372 -23.88 -0.90 -1.62
CA GLN A 372 -23.63 0.14 -2.63
C GLN A 372 -22.18 0.10 -3.14
N LEU A 373 -21.20 -0.19 -2.27
CA LEU A 373 -19.81 -0.42 -2.69
C LEU A 373 -19.70 -1.62 -3.66
N ALA A 374 -20.44 -2.69 -3.42
CA ALA A 374 -20.42 -3.87 -4.28
C ALA A 374 -21.02 -3.58 -5.68
N ASP A 375 -22.02 -2.70 -5.76
CA ASP A 375 -22.64 -2.27 -7.01
C ASP A 375 -21.65 -1.52 -7.93
N VAL A 376 -20.68 -0.82 -7.34
CA VAL A 376 -19.58 -0.16 -8.08
C VAL A 376 -18.32 -1.03 -8.21
N GLY A 377 -18.40 -2.33 -7.91
CA GLY A 377 -17.28 -3.26 -8.09
C GLY A 377 -16.29 -3.35 -6.92
N ILE A 378 -16.61 -2.78 -5.75
CA ILE A 378 -15.79 -2.89 -4.53
C ILE A 378 -16.42 -3.88 -3.56
N ARG A 379 -15.80 -5.06 -3.42
CA ARG A 379 -16.27 -6.13 -2.54
C ARG A 379 -15.42 -6.23 -1.28
N VAL A 380 -15.96 -6.85 -0.24
CA VAL A 380 -15.23 -7.15 1.01
C VAL A 380 -15.29 -8.64 1.24
N GLU A 381 -14.12 -9.28 1.34
CA GLU A 381 -13.95 -10.68 1.76
C GLU A 381 -12.86 -10.71 2.83
N LYS A 382 -13.18 -11.18 4.04
CA LYS A 382 -12.23 -11.22 5.15
C LYS A 382 -11.48 -12.56 5.20
N ASP A 383 -12.10 -13.61 4.68
CA ASP A 383 -11.56 -14.96 4.64
C ASP A 383 -10.76 -15.17 3.34
N SER A 384 -9.43 -15.16 3.47
CA SER A 384 -8.54 -15.36 2.31
C SER A 384 -8.77 -16.69 1.59
N ALA A 385 -9.28 -17.73 2.27
CA ALA A 385 -9.54 -19.01 1.64
C ALA A 385 -10.62 -18.93 0.54
N LYS A 386 -11.52 -17.94 0.64
CA LYS A 386 -12.62 -17.72 -0.30
C LYS A 386 -12.26 -16.78 -1.44
N VAL A 387 -11.07 -16.16 -1.41
CA VAL A 387 -10.72 -15.12 -2.39
C VAL A 387 -10.79 -15.64 -3.82
N VAL A 388 -10.34 -16.87 -4.07
CA VAL A 388 -10.40 -17.49 -5.41
C VAL A 388 -11.84 -17.67 -5.89
N ASP A 389 -12.78 -17.98 -5.00
CA ASP A 389 -14.19 -18.13 -5.38
C ASP A 389 -14.82 -16.77 -5.71
N VAL A 390 -14.32 -15.68 -5.12
CA VAL A 390 -14.74 -14.30 -5.43
C VAL A 390 -14.21 -13.82 -6.80
N LEU A 391 -13.10 -14.42 -7.28
CA LEU A 391 -12.47 -14.09 -8.56
C LEU A 391 -13.08 -14.81 -9.77
N ARG A 392 -13.88 -15.86 -9.54
CA ARG A 392 -14.62 -16.60 -10.57
C ARG A 392 -16.00 -16.00 -10.78
#